data_AF-A0A8I2K2X2-F1
#
_entry.id   AF-A0A8I2K2X2-F1
#
_cell.length_a   1.000
_cell.length_b   1.000
_cell.length_c   1.000
_cell.angle_alpha   90.00
_cell.angle_beta   90.00
_cell.angle_gamma   90.00
#
_symmetry.space_group_name_H-M   'P 1'
#
loop_
_entity.id
_entity.type
_entity.pdbx_description
1 polymer ?
#
loop_
_entity_poly.entity_id
_entity_poly.type
_entity_poly.pdbx_seq_one_letter_code
_entity_poly.pdbx_strand_id
1 'polypeptide(L)'
;MGRPKYFRTNIKDQIHSLQYKSKYFYLKDINISRYGLCMAEAELLAEIANDYYQNVLLEIPENCFTISLYQNFHSNKKQNLQLLPRKTVTIPAFSHYELDIYLQYGLKALQNHRIVNILESIAFQNSKIDINLLAKIVNITPKSIRERLIPFFKMGVRFPSLTYLSDKWFTFTKTPVFRYSKALKDFFIENKNEKEIMEKLLISKLEWCGLLFNFFQFSYEPYGQKSFAFAHLPGPLSAEISMLTKDIIATSRYTEYSRLYPSMNTQKGTGTASDFDTETDGSERKEAFYNILKHYFSFSNALICDYLSFLHKEASQTNKSRKDGEIIYYAVSQDTISGTPLSNSEMVPIKLTIFSSDDTSPDSPYHTNTRKWNKTQRYTIQAQSQKATLSQYDLAFLLGVSVSVVKNLIKKHSDSENENNNNNVIPIPTRGNMHDIGPGISHAEKIIKLYLTGHTETEIKFKTAHSYESIENYLRKFTKVVGLTDMGLNLNQIRMSAKMTYNLAAKFREIYERYNTEEYGWIMAKIRNNFSQTVKANKNEDGNGNGKKKILKIKRRT
;
A
#
# COMPACT_ATOMS: atom_id res chain seq x y z
N MET A 1 14.66 23.72 -10.06
CA MET A 1 15.76 23.53 -9.09
C MET A 1 15.62 22.18 -8.41
N GLY A 2 16.64 21.33 -8.47
CA GLY A 2 16.61 19.98 -7.90
C GLY A 2 16.59 20.02 -6.37
N ARG A 3 15.76 19.17 -5.75
CA ARG A 3 15.75 19.03 -4.28
C ARG A 3 17.10 18.49 -3.76
N PRO A 4 17.51 18.83 -2.53
CA PRO A 4 18.80 18.43 -1.95
C PRO A 4 19.04 16.91 -2.01
N LYS A 5 20.31 16.47 -2.14
CA LYS A 5 20.71 15.05 -2.26
C LYS A 5 20.13 14.18 -1.13
N TYR A 6 20.16 14.66 0.11
CA TYR A 6 19.58 13.99 1.29
C TYR A 6 18.06 13.75 1.17
N PHE A 7 17.34 14.73 0.62
CA PHE A 7 15.89 14.62 0.44
C PHE A 7 15.52 13.53 -0.59
N ARG A 8 16.37 13.33 -1.61
CA ARG A 8 16.20 12.26 -2.60
C ARG A 8 16.46 10.88 -2.01
N THR A 9 17.43 10.72 -1.10
CA THR A 9 17.71 9.44 -0.44
C THR A 9 16.52 8.97 0.41
N ASN A 10 15.95 9.85 1.24
CA ASN A 10 14.80 9.50 2.08
C ASN A 10 13.55 9.11 1.27
N ILE A 11 13.33 9.71 0.10
CA ILE A 11 12.24 9.32 -0.80
C ILE A 11 12.48 7.93 -1.37
N LYS A 12 13.72 7.59 -1.74
CA LYS A 12 14.04 6.25 -2.24
C LYS A 12 13.78 5.17 -1.19
N ASP A 13 14.17 5.41 0.06
CA ASP A 13 13.92 4.46 1.16
C ASP A 13 12.42 4.29 1.42
N GLN A 14 11.67 5.40 1.39
CA GLN A 14 10.22 5.37 1.50
C GLN A 14 9.59 4.55 0.37
N ILE A 15 9.99 4.79 -0.88
CA ILE A 15 9.44 4.09 -2.04
C ILE A 15 9.80 2.61 -2.01
N HIS A 16 11.05 2.28 -1.75
CA HIS A 16 11.49 0.90 -1.60
C HIS A 16 10.64 0.17 -0.54
N SER A 17 10.36 0.82 0.60
CA SER A 17 9.48 0.23 1.61
C SER A 17 8.03 0.01 1.17
N LEU A 18 7.51 0.83 0.26
CA LEU A 18 6.14 0.72 -0.26
C LEU A 18 6.05 -0.32 -1.40
N GLN A 19 7.12 -0.47 -2.19
CA GLN A 19 7.19 -1.46 -3.27
C GLN A 19 6.98 -2.88 -2.75
N TYR A 20 7.61 -3.28 -1.63
CA TYR A 20 7.39 -4.61 -1.02
C TYR A 20 5.95 -4.89 -0.56
N LYS A 21 5.10 -3.86 -0.50
CA LYS A 21 3.70 -3.96 -0.05
C LYS A 21 2.70 -3.84 -1.20
N SER A 22 3.21 -3.80 -2.43
CA SER A 22 2.41 -3.67 -3.65
C SER A 22 2.33 -5.03 -4.36
N LYS A 23 1.11 -5.42 -4.74
CA LYS A 23 0.86 -6.67 -5.48
C LYS A 23 1.62 -6.71 -6.80
N TYR A 24 1.67 -5.61 -7.55
CA TYR A 24 2.46 -5.52 -8.79
C TYR A 24 3.93 -5.87 -8.58
N PHE A 25 4.59 -5.23 -7.61
CA PHE A 25 6.01 -5.46 -7.35
C PHE A 25 6.27 -6.88 -6.82
N TYR A 26 5.36 -7.43 -6.01
CA TYR A 26 5.41 -8.83 -5.60
C TYR A 26 5.31 -9.80 -6.79
N LEU A 27 4.35 -9.58 -7.70
CA LEU A 27 4.21 -10.40 -8.90
C LEU A 27 5.44 -10.30 -9.81
N LYS A 28 6.01 -9.09 -9.96
CA LYS A 28 7.24 -8.87 -10.72
C LYS A 28 8.41 -9.69 -10.15
N ASP A 29 8.61 -9.65 -8.83
CA ASP A 29 9.69 -10.39 -8.19
C ASP A 29 9.48 -11.91 -8.27
N ILE A 30 8.23 -12.37 -8.18
CA ILE A 30 7.84 -13.78 -8.40
C ILE A 30 8.11 -14.21 -9.86
N ASN A 31 7.75 -13.36 -10.83
CA ASN A 31 7.98 -13.61 -12.27
C ASN A 31 9.46 -13.83 -12.58
N ILE A 32 10.35 -13.06 -11.95
CA ILE A 32 11.81 -13.22 -12.10
C ILE A 32 12.27 -14.48 -11.36
N SER A 33 11.96 -14.61 -10.08
CA SER A 33 12.57 -15.61 -9.21
C SER A 33 12.04 -17.03 -9.39
N ARG A 34 10.74 -17.19 -9.68
CA ARG A 34 10.07 -18.49 -9.83
C ARG A 34 9.89 -18.89 -11.29
N TYR A 35 9.56 -17.94 -12.16
CA TYR A 35 9.24 -18.22 -13.57
C TYR A 35 10.39 -17.88 -14.54
N GLY A 36 11.51 -17.37 -14.04
CA GLY A 36 12.74 -17.19 -14.82
C GLY A 36 12.66 -16.12 -15.90
N LEU A 37 11.69 -15.21 -15.83
CA LEU A 37 11.52 -14.14 -16.81
C LEU A 37 12.62 -13.08 -16.67
N CYS A 38 13.01 -12.49 -17.80
CA CYS A 38 13.87 -11.31 -17.75
C CYS A 38 13.09 -10.10 -17.19
N MET A 39 13.81 -9.04 -16.79
CA MET A 39 13.20 -7.88 -16.13
C MET A 39 12.02 -7.28 -16.93
N ALA A 40 12.17 -7.10 -18.24
CA ALA A 40 11.15 -6.48 -19.09
C ALA A 40 9.89 -7.36 -19.22
N GLU A 41 10.07 -8.67 -19.43
CA GLU A 41 8.96 -9.64 -19.47
C GLU A 41 8.28 -9.74 -18.11
N ALA A 42 9.05 -9.72 -17.02
CA ALA A 42 8.52 -9.80 -15.67
C ALA A 42 7.67 -8.58 -15.30
N GLU A 43 8.08 -7.37 -15.69
CA GLU A 43 7.30 -6.13 -15.53
C GLU A 43 5.99 -6.19 -16.32
N LEU A 44 6.05 -6.58 -17.60
CA LEU A 44 4.86 -6.69 -18.44
C LEU A 44 3.89 -7.76 -17.93
N LEU A 45 4.40 -8.96 -17.60
CA LEU A 45 3.57 -10.02 -17.05
C LEU A 45 3.00 -9.63 -15.68
N ALA A 46 3.76 -8.91 -14.85
CA ALA A 46 3.24 -8.45 -13.56
C ALA A 46 2.10 -7.44 -13.73
N GLU A 47 2.17 -6.58 -14.75
CA GLU A 47 1.12 -5.63 -15.07
C GLU A 47 -0.16 -6.35 -15.50
N ILE A 48 -0.03 -7.28 -16.46
CA ILE A 48 -1.13 -8.10 -16.97
C ILE A 48 -1.71 -8.97 -15.84
N ALA A 49 -0.87 -9.70 -15.10
CA ALA A 49 -1.32 -10.56 -14.02
C ALA A 49 -1.95 -9.78 -12.86
N ASN A 50 -1.45 -8.58 -12.53
CA ASN A 50 -2.06 -7.73 -11.52
C ASN A 50 -3.43 -7.25 -11.97
N ASP A 51 -3.62 -6.86 -13.24
CA ASP A 51 -4.94 -6.51 -13.76
C ASP A 51 -5.93 -7.69 -13.68
N TYR A 52 -5.50 -8.89 -14.13
CA TYR A 52 -6.31 -10.11 -14.03
C TYR A 52 -6.69 -10.40 -12.57
N TYR A 53 -5.70 -10.33 -11.68
CA TYR A 53 -5.91 -10.56 -10.26
C TYR A 53 -6.91 -9.56 -9.66
N GLN A 54 -6.74 -8.26 -9.92
CA GLN A 54 -7.56 -7.21 -9.31
C GLN A 54 -8.98 -7.16 -9.88
N ASN A 55 -9.16 -7.41 -11.19
CA ASN A 55 -10.41 -7.15 -11.90
C ASN A 55 -11.17 -8.41 -12.33
N VAL A 56 -10.56 -9.61 -12.27
CA VAL A 56 -11.20 -10.88 -12.64
C VAL A 56 -11.32 -11.83 -11.45
N LEU A 57 -10.29 -11.89 -10.59
CA LEU A 57 -10.28 -12.83 -9.46
C LEU A 57 -10.92 -12.27 -8.18
N LEU A 58 -11.05 -10.96 -8.06
CA LEU A 58 -11.60 -10.30 -6.88
C LEU A 58 -12.92 -9.61 -7.19
N GLU A 59 -13.84 -9.63 -6.23
CA GLU A 59 -15.10 -8.88 -6.34
C GLU A 59 -14.87 -7.37 -6.30
N ILE A 60 -13.91 -6.95 -5.48
CA ILE A 60 -13.44 -5.58 -5.36
C ILE A 60 -11.90 -5.65 -5.42
N PRO A 61 -11.20 -4.79 -6.18
CA PRO A 61 -9.74 -4.72 -6.15
C PRO A 61 -9.20 -4.39 -4.76
N GLU A 62 -8.04 -4.94 -4.37
CA GLU A 62 -7.43 -4.78 -3.05
C GLU A 62 -7.21 -3.30 -2.69
N ASN A 63 -6.70 -2.51 -3.63
CA ASN A 63 -6.40 -1.09 -3.46
C ASN A 63 -7.61 -0.17 -3.67
N CYS A 64 -8.80 -0.71 -3.93
CA CYS A 64 -10.03 0.04 -4.15
C CYS A 64 -11.01 -0.13 -2.99
N PHE A 65 -11.85 0.87 -2.77
CA PHE A 65 -12.96 0.82 -1.82
C PHE A 65 -14.28 1.22 -2.50
N THR A 66 -15.40 0.74 -1.97
CA THR A 66 -16.74 1.10 -2.44
C THR A 66 -17.28 2.31 -1.70
N ILE A 67 -18.04 3.16 -2.40
CA ILE A 67 -18.76 4.30 -1.81
C ILE A 67 -20.02 4.61 -2.63
N SER A 68 -21.07 5.05 -1.94
CA SER A 68 -22.34 5.48 -2.57
C SER A 68 -22.26 6.92 -3.09
N LEU A 69 -22.30 7.09 -4.41
CA LEU A 69 -22.19 8.39 -5.11
C LEU A 69 -23.41 8.67 -5.98
N TYR A 70 -23.56 9.92 -6.42
CA TYR A 70 -24.67 10.31 -7.29
C TYR A 70 -24.50 9.73 -8.68
N GLN A 71 -25.57 9.14 -9.23
CA GLN A 71 -25.57 8.69 -10.62
C GLN A 71 -25.55 9.90 -11.57
N ASN A 72 -24.75 9.81 -12.62
CA ASN A 72 -24.69 10.86 -13.63
C ASN A 72 -25.86 10.71 -14.62
N PHE A 73 -26.78 11.68 -14.63
CA PHE A 73 -27.77 11.81 -15.69
C PHE A 73 -27.30 12.85 -16.70
N HIS A 74 -27.40 12.53 -18.00
CA HIS A 74 -27.06 13.41 -19.14
C HIS A 74 -28.03 14.60 -19.32
N SER A 75 -28.73 15.02 -18.27
CA SER A 75 -29.66 16.15 -18.35
C SER A 75 -28.88 17.47 -18.36
N ASN A 76 -29.10 18.28 -19.39
CA ASN A 76 -28.56 19.65 -19.52
C ASN A 76 -29.18 20.65 -18.51
N LYS A 77 -30.01 20.21 -17.56
CA LYS A 77 -30.62 21.07 -16.53
C LYS A 77 -29.86 20.96 -15.21
N LYS A 78 -29.72 22.08 -14.51
CA LYS A 78 -29.14 22.16 -13.17
C LYS A 78 -30.04 21.38 -12.19
N GLN A 79 -29.68 20.13 -11.90
CA GLN A 79 -30.44 19.26 -11.00
C GLN A 79 -29.97 19.41 -9.54
N ASN A 80 -30.88 19.23 -8.59
CA ASN A 80 -30.54 19.12 -7.19
C ASN A 80 -29.86 17.76 -6.94
N LEU A 81 -28.57 17.78 -6.56
CA LEU A 81 -27.79 16.55 -6.31
C LEU A 81 -28.44 15.64 -5.27
N GLN A 82 -29.11 16.19 -4.25
CA GLN A 82 -29.73 15.40 -3.18
C GLN A 82 -30.92 14.56 -3.67
N LEU A 83 -31.50 14.90 -4.82
CA LEU A 83 -32.62 14.18 -5.43
C LEU A 83 -32.15 13.14 -6.46
N LEU A 84 -30.84 13.06 -6.74
CA LEU A 84 -30.31 12.07 -7.67
C LEU A 84 -30.19 10.70 -6.99
N PRO A 85 -30.59 9.61 -7.68
CA PRO A 85 -30.34 8.28 -7.17
C PRO A 85 -28.84 8.06 -6.98
N ARG A 86 -28.51 7.29 -5.95
CA ARG A 86 -27.14 6.93 -5.64
C ARG A 86 -26.83 5.53 -6.14
N LYS A 87 -25.59 5.35 -6.60
CA LYS A 87 -25.03 4.08 -7.05
C LYS A 87 -23.74 3.82 -6.27
N THR A 88 -23.49 2.55 -5.92
CA THR A 88 -22.21 2.13 -5.37
C THR A 88 -21.14 2.14 -6.46
N VAL A 89 -20.03 2.83 -6.18
CA VAL A 89 -18.91 3.03 -7.09
C VAL A 89 -17.63 2.53 -6.42
N THR A 90 -16.80 1.82 -7.18
CA THR A 90 -15.50 1.33 -6.72
C THR A 90 -14.40 2.33 -7.08
N ILE A 91 -13.65 2.82 -6.10
CA ILE A 91 -12.68 3.91 -6.28
C ILE A 91 -11.30 3.48 -5.78
N PRO A 92 -10.20 3.76 -6.52
CA PRO A 92 -8.85 3.49 -6.05
C PRO A 92 -8.48 4.41 -4.88
N ALA A 93 -8.02 3.84 -3.77
CA ALA A 93 -7.38 4.60 -2.70
C ALA A 93 -5.97 5.05 -3.09
N PHE A 94 -5.27 4.22 -3.86
CA PHE A 94 -3.96 4.50 -4.46
C PHE A 94 -3.69 3.57 -5.65
N SER A 95 -2.69 3.89 -6.49
CA SER A 95 -2.16 3.02 -7.54
C SER A 95 -0.66 2.72 -7.34
N HIS A 96 -0.16 1.59 -7.87
CA HIS A 96 1.28 1.29 -7.88
C HIS A 96 2.09 2.27 -8.74
N TYR A 97 1.47 2.87 -9.77
CA TYR A 97 2.08 3.92 -10.59
C TYR A 97 2.48 5.17 -9.79
N GLU A 98 1.81 5.42 -8.67
CA GLU A 98 2.06 6.60 -7.83
C GLU A 98 3.48 6.64 -7.28
N LEU A 99 4.11 5.47 -7.07
CA LEU A 99 5.46 5.39 -6.52
C LEU A 99 6.49 5.97 -7.49
N ASP A 100 6.35 5.69 -8.79
CA ASP A 100 7.23 6.23 -9.83
C ASP A 100 7.03 7.74 -10.00
N ILE A 101 5.77 8.19 -10.00
CA ILE A 101 5.43 9.61 -10.04
C ILE A 101 6.00 10.32 -8.82
N TYR A 102 5.95 9.68 -7.65
CA TYR A 102 6.52 10.25 -6.43
C TYR A 102 8.04 10.36 -6.50
N LEU A 103 8.72 9.33 -7.04
CA LEU A 103 10.15 9.33 -7.22
C LEU A 103 10.61 10.47 -8.14
N GLN A 104 9.92 10.65 -9.26
CA GLN A 104 10.31 11.56 -10.32
C GLN A 104 9.89 13.01 -10.03
N TYR A 105 8.64 13.22 -9.62
CA TYR A 105 8.00 14.54 -9.57
C TYR A 105 7.61 14.97 -8.15
N GLY A 106 7.72 14.08 -7.16
CA GLY A 106 7.52 14.37 -5.74
C GLY A 106 6.05 14.39 -5.30
N LEU A 107 5.85 14.71 -4.01
CA LEU A 107 4.56 14.51 -3.33
C LEU A 107 3.38 15.23 -3.98
N LYS A 108 3.58 16.46 -4.48
CA LYS A 108 2.51 17.23 -5.13
C LYS A 108 2.00 16.52 -6.38
N ALA A 109 2.90 15.92 -7.16
CA ALA A 109 2.56 15.14 -8.34
C ALA A 109 1.83 13.85 -7.99
N LEU A 110 2.30 13.09 -6.98
CA LEU A 110 1.58 11.91 -6.47
C LEU A 110 0.15 12.28 -6.05
N GLN A 111 -0.02 13.35 -5.27
CA GLN A 111 -1.35 13.82 -4.83
C GLN A 111 -2.25 14.17 -6.02
N ASN A 112 -1.70 14.87 -7.02
CA ASN A 112 -2.44 15.26 -8.20
C ASN A 112 -2.84 14.05 -9.05
N HIS A 113 -1.93 13.10 -9.25
CA HIS A 113 -2.23 11.83 -9.93
C HIS A 113 -3.36 11.09 -9.21
N ARG A 114 -3.29 10.96 -7.88
CA ARG A 114 -4.34 10.30 -7.09
C ARG A 114 -5.70 10.98 -7.23
N ILE A 115 -5.75 12.32 -7.18
CA ILE A 115 -7.00 13.08 -7.41
C ILE A 115 -7.57 12.76 -8.79
N VAL A 116 -6.73 12.80 -9.83
CA VAL A 116 -7.17 12.56 -11.19
C VAL A 116 -7.64 11.12 -11.38
N ASN A 117 -6.88 10.13 -10.89
CA ASN A 117 -7.25 8.72 -11.00
C ASN A 117 -8.59 8.40 -10.29
N ILE A 118 -8.84 9.01 -9.12
CA ILE A 118 -10.15 8.92 -8.44
C ILE A 118 -11.25 9.50 -9.33
N LEU A 119 -11.05 10.71 -9.88
CA LEU A 119 -12.05 11.36 -10.73
C LEU A 119 -12.34 10.56 -12.00
N GLU A 120 -11.32 10.01 -12.65
CA GLU A 120 -11.46 9.19 -13.84
C GLU A 120 -12.20 7.89 -13.53
N SER A 121 -11.82 7.19 -12.45
CA SER A 121 -12.49 5.96 -12.02
C SER A 121 -13.98 6.15 -11.76
N ILE A 122 -14.37 7.28 -11.14
CA ILE A 122 -15.78 7.64 -10.92
C ILE A 122 -16.47 7.97 -12.26
N ALA A 123 -15.79 8.67 -13.16
CA ALA A 123 -16.33 9.04 -14.47
C ALA A 123 -16.61 7.79 -15.32
N PHE A 124 -15.72 6.81 -15.30
CA PHE A 124 -15.88 5.56 -16.04
C PHE A 124 -17.05 4.71 -15.55
N GLN A 125 -17.51 4.92 -14.31
CA GLN A 125 -18.68 4.27 -13.72
C GLN A 125 -19.97 5.13 -13.81
N ASN A 126 -19.97 6.15 -14.67
CA ASN A 126 -21.10 7.06 -14.91
C ASN A 126 -21.65 7.68 -13.61
N SER A 127 -20.76 8.12 -12.73
CA SER A 127 -21.12 8.71 -11.43
C SER A 127 -20.48 10.08 -11.22
N LYS A 128 -20.94 10.79 -10.18
CA LYS A 128 -20.50 12.14 -9.82
C LYS A 128 -20.18 12.26 -8.33
N ILE A 129 -19.16 13.06 -8.03
CA ILE A 129 -18.69 13.35 -6.67
C ILE A 129 -18.70 14.85 -6.40
N ASP A 130 -19.12 15.22 -5.18
CA ASP A 130 -18.98 16.58 -4.68
C ASP A 130 -17.53 16.89 -4.29
N ILE A 131 -17.06 18.11 -4.58
CA ILE A 131 -15.68 18.51 -4.30
C ILE A 131 -15.36 18.48 -2.80
N ASN A 132 -16.35 18.71 -1.92
CA ASN A 132 -16.11 18.60 -0.48
C ASN A 132 -15.92 17.15 -0.08
N LEU A 133 -16.71 16.21 -0.62
CA LEU A 133 -16.49 14.79 -0.38
C LEU A 133 -15.13 14.32 -0.91
N LEU A 134 -14.73 14.76 -2.10
CA LEU A 134 -13.39 14.49 -2.63
C LEU A 134 -12.30 15.03 -1.69
N ALA A 135 -12.44 16.28 -1.22
CA ALA A 135 -11.52 16.89 -0.24
C ALA A 135 -11.37 16.05 1.04
N LYS A 136 -12.48 15.48 1.51
CA LYS A 136 -12.55 14.61 2.69
C LYS A 136 -11.84 13.26 2.45
N ILE A 137 -11.91 12.72 1.24
CA ILE A 137 -11.22 11.48 0.84
C ILE A 137 -9.70 11.72 0.77
N VAL A 138 -9.26 12.74 0.02
CA VAL A 138 -7.83 12.96 -0.29
C VAL A 138 -7.08 13.84 0.74
N ASN A 139 -7.76 14.34 1.78
CA ASN A 139 -7.19 15.22 2.80
C ASN A 139 -6.62 16.56 2.26
N ILE A 140 -7.21 17.10 1.19
CA ILE A 140 -6.81 18.36 0.53
C ILE A 140 -8.02 19.29 0.48
N THR A 141 -7.82 20.59 0.72
CA THR A 141 -8.93 21.55 0.73
C THR A 141 -9.58 21.71 -0.65
N PRO A 142 -10.89 22.00 -0.72
CA PRO A 142 -11.59 22.19 -2.00
C PRO A 142 -10.92 23.26 -2.89
N LYS A 143 -10.47 24.37 -2.29
CA LYS A 143 -9.72 25.42 -2.99
C LYS A 143 -8.46 24.87 -3.67
N SER A 144 -7.65 24.10 -2.93
CA SER A 144 -6.42 23.53 -3.47
C SER A 144 -6.68 22.48 -4.55
N ILE A 145 -7.76 21.68 -4.43
CA ILE A 145 -8.17 20.74 -5.49
C ILE A 145 -8.47 21.51 -6.77
N ARG A 146 -9.27 22.58 -6.72
CA ARG A 146 -9.58 23.40 -7.91
C ARG A 146 -8.31 23.92 -8.57
N GLU A 147 -7.41 24.54 -7.80
CA GLU A 147 -6.13 25.07 -8.30
C GLU A 147 -5.27 24.00 -8.96
N ARG A 148 -5.28 22.76 -8.44
CA ARG A 148 -4.53 21.62 -8.98
C ARG A 148 -5.10 21.09 -10.29
N LEU A 149 -6.40 21.26 -10.54
CA LEU A 149 -7.05 20.82 -11.78
C LEU A 149 -6.93 21.85 -12.93
N ILE A 150 -6.67 23.13 -12.62
CA ILE A 150 -6.52 24.19 -13.64
C ILE A 150 -5.54 23.83 -14.77
N PRO A 151 -4.32 23.31 -14.49
CA PRO A 151 -3.39 22.93 -15.55
C PRO A 151 -3.97 21.90 -16.52
N PHE A 152 -4.73 20.91 -16.01
CA PHE A 152 -5.38 19.89 -16.82
C PHE A 152 -6.44 20.48 -17.74
N PHE A 153 -7.28 21.39 -17.24
CA PHE A 153 -8.27 22.08 -18.07
C PHE A 153 -7.63 22.92 -19.17
N LYS A 154 -6.52 23.62 -18.88
CA LYS A 154 -5.77 24.38 -19.90
C LYS A 154 -5.17 23.48 -20.99
N MET A 155 -4.89 22.22 -20.67
CA MET A 155 -4.45 21.21 -21.63
C MET A 155 -5.61 20.52 -22.35
N GLY A 156 -6.87 20.87 -22.09
CA GLY A 156 -8.04 20.25 -22.71
C GLY A 156 -8.43 18.90 -22.12
N VAL A 157 -8.03 18.61 -20.88
CA VAL A 157 -8.48 17.41 -20.15
C VAL A 157 -9.77 17.72 -19.38
N ARG A 158 -10.78 16.84 -19.45
CA ARG A 158 -12.05 16.96 -18.70
C ARG A 158 -12.16 15.96 -17.54
N PHE A 159 -12.90 16.38 -16.50
CA PHE A 159 -13.28 15.55 -15.36
C PHE A 159 -14.81 15.58 -15.17
N PRO A 160 -15.58 14.80 -15.94
CA PRO A 160 -17.04 14.87 -15.95
C PRO A 160 -17.70 14.39 -14.64
N SER A 161 -16.95 13.70 -13.79
CA SER A 161 -17.37 13.22 -12.48
C SER A 161 -17.39 14.31 -11.40
N LEU A 162 -16.69 15.43 -11.58
CA LEU A 162 -16.67 16.49 -10.57
C LEU A 162 -17.86 17.44 -10.74
N THR A 163 -18.67 17.61 -9.70
CA THR A 163 -19.82 18.51 -9.74
C THR A 163 -19.41 19.98 -9.66
N TYR A 164 -20.24 20.87 -10.22
CA TYR A 164 -20.11 22.33 -10.12
C TYR A 164 -18.77 22.92 -10.58
N LEU A 165 -18.23 22.42 -11.68
CA LEU A 165 -17.24 23.19 -12.45
C LEU A 165 -17.98 24.32 -13.18
N SER A 166 -17.56 25.58 -12.94
CA SER A 166 -18.08 26.73 -13.68
C SER A 166 -17.85 26.57 -15.18
N ASP A 167 -18.81 27.01 -16.00
CA ASP A 167 -18.72 27.01 -17.47
C ASP A 167 -17.44 27.68 -18.00
N LYS A 168 -16.86 28.59 -17.22
CA LYS A 168 -15.56 29.24 -17.49
C LYS A 168 -14.39 28.26 -17.63
N TRP A 169 -14.49 27.03 -17.10
CA TRP A 169 -13.44 26.02 -17.26
C TRP A 169 -13.58 25.18 -18.54
N PHE A 170 -14.74 25.26 -19.21
CA PHE A 170 -14.98 24.60 -20.50
C PHE A 170 -14.67 25.50 -21.69
N THR A 171 -14.35 26.79 -21.46
CA THR A 171 -13.96 27.73 -22.53
C THR A 171 -12.51 27.58 -22.98
N PHE A 172 -11.66 26.85 -22.25
CA PHE A 172 -10.25 26.68 -22.60
C PHE A 172 -10.02 25.80 -23.83
N THR A 173 -10.97 24.92 -24.20
CA THR A 173 -10.82 24.01 -25.35
C THR A 173 -12.18 23.63 -25.90
N LYS A 174 -12.36 23.67 -27.23
CA LYS A 174 -13.64 23.35 -27.89
C LYS A 174 -14.08 21.89 -27.70
N THR A 175 -13.14 20.96 -27.56
CA THR A 175 -13.38 19.51 -27.46
C THR A 175 -12.50 18.87 -26.38
N PRO A 176 -12.84 19.02 -25.08
CA PRO A 176 -12.05 18.42 -24.02
C PRO A 176 -12.24 16.90 -23.96
N VAL A 177 -11.18 16.17 -23.65
CA VAL A 177 -11.13 14.69 -23.67
C VAL A 177 -10.60 14.10 -22.36
N PHE A 178 -10.69 12.80 -22.16
CA PHE A 178 -10.06 12.14 -21.00
C PHE A 178 -8.54 12.27 -21.03
N ARG A 179 -7.88 12.12 -19.87
CA ARG A 179 -6.42 12.29 -19.74
C ARG A 179 -5.66 11.35 -20.68
N TYR A 180 -6.06 10.09 -20.75
CA TYR A 180 -5.41 9.09 -21.61
C TYR A 180 -5.65 9.35 -23.10
N SER A 181 -6.87 9.76 -23.48
CA SER A 181 -7.16 10.19 -24.85
C SER A 181 -6.33 11.41 -25.24
N LYS A 182 -6.15 12.38 -24.32
CA LYS A 182 -5.26 13.52 -24.54
C LYS A 182 -3.82 13.08 -24.71
N ALA A 183 -3.35 12.13 -23.91
CA ALA A 183 -1.99 11.60 -24.01
C ALA A 183 -1.74 10.94 -25.39
N LEU A 184 -2.66 10.10 -25.86
CA LEU A 184 -2.57 9.45 -27.18
C LEU A 184 -2.65 10.47 -28.32
N LYS A 185 -3.55 11.46 -28.23
CA LYS A 185 -3.65 12.55 -29.21
C LYS A 185 -2.37 13.38 -29.26
N ASP A 186 -1.84 13.76 -28.10
CA ASP A 186 -0.59 14.52 -28.00
C ASP A 186 0.59 13.76 -28.58
N PHE A 187 0.62 12.46 -28.35
CA PHE A 187 1.68 11.59 -28.83
C PHE A 187 1.57 11.32 -30.34
N PHE A 188 0.47 10.78 -30.84
CA PHE A 188 0.39 10.36 -32.24
C PHE A 188 0.08 11.52 -33.19
N ILE A 189 -0.88 12.38 -32.83
CA ILE A 189 -1.41 13.41 -33.74
C ILE A 189 -0.62 14.71 -33.61
N GLU A 190 -0.37 15.18 -32.39
CA GLU A 190 0.37 16.43 -32.16
C GLU A 190 1.90 16.23 -32.14
N ASN A 191 2.36 14.98 -32.29
CA ASN A 191 3.77 14.60 -32.39
C ASN A 191 4.65 15.05 -31.21
N LYS A 192 4.07 15.28 -30.02
CA LYS A 192 4.79 15.74 -28.81
C LYS A 192 5.70 14.66 -28.23
N ASN A 193 6.64 15.08 -27.36
CA ASN A 193 7.59 14.19 -26.72
C ASN A 193 6.96 13.38 -25.57
N GLU A 194 7.26 12.08 -25.46
CA GLU A 194 6.72 11.22 -24.39
C GLU A 194 7.02 11.72 -22.98
N LYS A 195 8.24 12.21 -22.72
CA LYS A 195 8.62 12.70 -21.38
C LYS A 195 7.80 13.92 -20.98
N GLU A 196 7.54 14.80 -21.95
CA GLU A 196 6.71 15.99 -21.74
C GLU A 196 5.25 15.61 -21.44
N ILE A 197 4.71 14.63 -22.17
CA ILE A 197 3.34 14.11 -21.97
C ILE A 197 3.23 13.49 -20.57
N MET A 198 4.14 12.58 -20.22
CA MET A 198 4.16 11.91 -18.91
C MET A 198 4.26 12.90 -17.75
N GLU A 199 5.14 13.91 -17.87
CA GLU A 199 5.29 14.94 -16.83
C GLU A 199 4.04 15.81 -16.70
N LYS A 200 3.50 16.31 -17.82
CA LYS A 200 2.36 17.24 -17.79
C LYS A 200 1.07 16.55 -17.36
N LEU A 201 0.83 15.33 -17.83
CA LEU A 201 -0.37 14.56 -17.52
C LEU A 201 -0.21 13.68 -16.28
N LEU A 202 0.97 13.68 -15.64
CA LEU A 202 1.26 12.85 -14.47
C LEU A 202 0.97 11.37 -14.71
N ILE A 203 1.47 10.86 -15.84
CA ILE A 203 1.40 9.46 -16.22
C ILE A 203 2.77 8.86 -15.94
N SER A 204 2.83 7.78 -15.15
CA SER A 204 4.11 7.10 -14.90
C SER A 204 4.65 6.43 -16.17
N LYS A 205 5.94 6.11 -16.22
CA LYS A 205 6.50 5.35 -17.35
C LYS A 205 5.80 4.00 -17.53
N LEU A 206 5.52 3.31 -16.42
CA LEU A 206 4.84 2.01 -16.44
C LEU A 206 3.39 2.15 -16.96
N GLU A 207 2.64 3.14 -16.45
CA GLU A 207 1.28 3.46 -16.89
C GLU A 207 1.23 3.87 -18.38
N TRP A 208 2.25 4.60 -18.85
CA TRP A 208 2.38 4.97 -20.27
C TRP A 208 2.62 3.75 -21.17
N CYS A 209 3.52 2.85 -20.76
CA CYS A 209 3.78 1.61 -21.50
C CYS A 209 2.52 0.73 -21.55
N GLY A 210 1.80 0.61 -20.44
CA GLY A 210 0.52 -0.10 -20.37
C GLY A 210 -0.55 0.54 -21.25
N LEU A 211 -0.65 1.88 -21.26
CA LEU A 211 -1.58 2.60 -22.13
C LEU A 211 -1.29 2.36 -23.62
N LEU A 212 -0.02 2.46 -24.04
CA LEU A 212 0.37 2.19 -25.42
C LEU A 212 0.09 0.74 -25.80
N PHE A 213 0.48 -0.20 -24.94
CA PHE A 213 0.22 -1.61 -25.14
C PHE A 213 -1.29 -1.85 -25.34
N ASN A 214 -2.12 -1.35 -24.42
CA ASN A 214 -3.56 -1.51 -24.49
C ASN A 214 -4.16 -0.85 -25.74
N PHE A 215 -3.68 0.34 -26.10
CA PHE A 215 -4.12 1.04 -27.30
C PHE A 215 -3.78 0.26 -28.57
N PHE A 216 -2.57 -0.29 -28.69
CA PHE A 216 -2.20 -1.08 -29.86
C PHE A 216 -3.05 -2.33 -29.98
N GLN A 217 -3.24 -3.08 -28.89
CA GLN A 217 -4.14 -4.24 -28.90
C GLN A 217 -5.56 -3.83 -29.34
N PHE A 218 -6.09 -2.74 -28.78
CA PHE A 218 -7.38 -2.16 -29.15
C PHE A 218 -7.43 -1.77 -30.64
N SER A 219 -6.36 -1.17 -31.18
CA SER A 219 -6.31 -0.70 -32.57
C SER A 219 -6.28 -1.82 -33.62
N TYR A 220 -5.88 -3.03 -33.23
CA TYR A 220 -5.86 -4.21 -34.10
C TYR A 220 -7.19 -4.96 -34.12
N GLU A 221 -8.14 -4.63 -33.24
CA GLU A 221 -9.44 -5.29 -33.21
C GLU A 221 -10.27 -4.90 -34.44
N PRO A 222 -10.85 -5.88 -35.18
CA PRO A 222 -11.75 -5.57 -36.28
C PRO A 222 -12.98 -4.81 -35.77
N TYR A 223 -13.37 -3.72 -36.44
CA TYR A 223 -14.60 -2.98 -36.12
C TYR A 223 -15.80 -3.94 -36.03
N GLY A 224 -16.43 -3.99 -34.84
CA GLY A 224 -17.61 -4.82 -34.59
C GLY A 224 -17.37 -6.27 -34.20
N GLN A 225 -16.11 -6.73 -34.06
CA GLN A 225 -15.78 -8.00 -33.40
C GLN A 225 -15.10 -7.70 -32.07
N LYS A 226 -15.74 -8.08 -30.95
CA LYS A 226 -15.07 -8.16 -29.64
C LYS A 226 -14.00 -9.25 -29.76
N SER A 227 -12.75 -8.87 -30.04
CA SER A 227 -11.64 -9.81 -29.95
C SER A 227 -11.17 -9.87 -28.50
N PHE A 228 -10.45 -10.93 -28.16
CA PHE A 228 -9.95 -11.23 -26.82
C PHE A 228 -8.80 -10.30 -26.37
N ALA A 229 -8.98 -8.98 -26.40
CA ALA A 229 -8.01 -8.08 -25.78
C ALA A 229 -8.21 -8.09 -24.27
N PHE A 230 -7.33 -8.81 -23.57
CA PHE A 230 -7.07 -8.63 -22.13
C PHE A 230 -6.92 -7.15 -21.73
N ALA A 231 -6.55 -6.28 -22.68
CA ALA A 231 -6.48 -4.84 -22.59
C ALA A 231 -7.86 -4.14 -22.71
N HIS A 232 -8.74 -4.25 -21.72
CA HIS A 232 -10.00 -3.51 -21.74
C HIS A 232 -9.85 -2.09 -21.17
N LEU A 233 -9.84 -1.11 -22.06
CA LEU A 233 -10.07 0.28 -21.71
C LEU A 233 -11.50 0.44 -21.16
N PRO A 234 -11.73 1.21 -20.08
CA PRO A 234 -13.08 1.43 -19.55
C PRO A 234 -14.04 1.94 -20.63
N GLY A 235 -15.30 1.49 -20.63
CA GLY A 235 -16.26 1.76 -21.72
C GLY A 235 -16.34 3.21 -22.21
N PRO A 236 -16.45 4.22 -21.33
CA PRO A 236 -16.44 5.62 -21.76
C PRO A 236 -15.13 6.06 -22.42
N LEU A 237 -13.99 5.51 -21.98
CA LEU A 237 -12.68 5.79 -22.55
C LEU A 237 -12.50 5.07 -23.89
N SER A 238 -12.89 3.80 -24.00
CA SER A 238 -12.80 3.04 -25.25
C SER A 238 -13.65 3.67 -26.35
N ALA A 239 -14.85 4.16 -26.03
CA ALA A 239 -15.69 4.90 -26.98
C ALA A 239 -15.00 6.18 -27.47
N GLU A 240 -14.36 6.95 -26.58
CA GLU A 240 -13.65 8.17 -26.96
C GLU A 240 -12.39 7.87 -27.79
N ILE A 241 -11.62 6.83 -27.43
CA ILE A 241 -10.44 6.39 -28.18
C ILE A 241 -10.83 5.83 -29.56
N SER A 242 -11.96 5.14 -29.68
CA SER A 242 -12.49 4.64 -30.96
C SER A 242 -12.63 5.76 -31.99
N MET A 243 -13.08 6.95 -31.54
CA MET A 243 -13.25 8.12 -32.41
C MET A 243 -11.90 8.69 -32.88
N LEU A 244 -10.83 8.54 -32.10
CA LEU A 244 -9.48 9.00 -32.42
C LEU A 244 -8.68 7.99 -33.24
N THR A 245 -9.08 6.72 -33.23
CA THR A 245 -8.27 5.60 -33.73
C THR A 245 -7.95 5.73 -35.22
N LYS A 246 -8.93 6.13 -36.04
CA LYS A 246 -8.73 6.34 -37.49
C LYS A 246 -7.65 7.39 -37.77
N ASP A 247 -7.68 8.51 -37.04
CA ASP A 247 -6.71 9.60 -37.21
C ASP A 247 -5.32 9.17 -36.73
N ILE A 248 -5.25 8.40 -35.63
CA ILE A 248 -3.98 7.88 -35.10
C ILE A 248 -3.33 6.89 -36.05
N ILE A 249 -4.08 5.91 -36.59
CA ILE A 249 -3.55 4.87 -37.48
C ILE A 249 -2.94 5.48 -38.75
N ALA A 250 -3.48 6.61 -39.22
CA ALA A 250 -2.97 7.33 -40.38
C ALA A 250 -1.61 8.01 -40.15
N THR A 251 -1.10 8.08 -38.92
CA THR A 251 0.17 8.76 -38.60
C THR A 251 1.38 7.87 -38.89
N SER A 252 2.49 8.49 -39.30
CA SER A 252 3.78 7.80 -39.46
C SER A 252 4.27 7.19 -38.14
N ARG A 253 4.04 7.89 -37.02
CA ARG A 253 4.43 7.45 -35.68
C ARG A 253 3.70 6.16 -35.26
N TYR A 254 2.43 5.98 -35.62
CA TYR A 254 1.74 4.71 -35.41
C TYR A 254 2.42 3.56 -36.15
N THR A 255 2.77 3.77 -37.43
CA THR A 255 3.43 2.77 -38.27
C THR A 255 4.81 2.37 -37.74
N GLU A 256 5.53 3.30 -37.12
CA GLU A 256 6.82 3.04 -36.46
C GLU A 256 6.64 2.17 -35.20
N TYR A 257 5.68 2.55 -34.33
CA TYR A 257 5.49 1.91 -33.04
C TYR A 257 4.70 0.59 -33.11
N SER A 258 3.89 0.36 -34.15
CA SER A 258 3.14 -0.91 -34.31
C SER A 258 4.06 -2.13 -34.36
N ARG A 259 5.31 -1.94 -34.83
CA ARG A 259 6.35 -2.99 -34.83
C ARG A 259 6.81 -3.39 -33.42
N LEU A 260 6.73 -2.46 -32.46
CA LEU A 260 7.10 -2.70 -31.06
C LEU A 260 5.97 -3.37 -30.27
N TYR A 261 4.73 -3.22 -30.72
CA TYR A 261 3.53 -3.74 -30.08
C TYR A 261 2.76 -4.62 -31.08
N PRO A 262 3.22 -5.85 -31.36
CA PRO A 262 2.51 -6.76 -32.24
C PRO A 262 1.15 -7.17 -31.64
N SER A 263 0.21 -7.54 -32.50
CA SER A 263 -1.10 -8.07 -32.07
C SER A 263 -0.91 -9.39 -31.32
N MET A 264 -1.58 -9.52 -30.17
CA MET A 264 -1.65 -10.77 -29.41
C MET A 264 -2.78 -11.70 -29.89
N ASN A 265 -3.58 -11.30 -30.89
CA ASN A 265 -4.67 -12.15 -31.39
C ASN A 265 -4.10 -13.42 -32.04
N THR A 266 -4.35 -14.57 -31.40
CA THR A 266 -4.17 -15.88 -32.00
C THR A 266 -5.36 -16.18 -32.91
N GLN A 267 -5.11 -16.85 -34.03
CA GLN A 267 -6.13 -17.15 -35.04
C GLN A 267 -7.37 -17.84 -34.43
N LYS A 268 -8.56 -17.42 -34.88
CA LYS A 268 -9.88 -17.96 -34.53
C LYS A 268 -9.89 -19.49 -34.47
N GLY A 269 -10.33 -20.03 -33.34
CA GLY A 269 -11.18 -21.22 -33.37
C GLY A 269 -12.51 -20.83 -34.00
N THR A 270 -12.90 -21.53 -35.06
CA THR A 270 -14.18 -21.36 -35.77
C THR A 270 -15.34 -21.81 -34.87
N GLY A 271 -15.80 -20.92 -33.98
CA GLY A 271 -17.01 -21.11 -33.18
C GLY A 271 -18.03 -20.04 -33.55
N THR A 272 -19.18 -20.46 -34.08
CA THR A 272 -20.31 -19.60 -34.40
C THR A 272 -20.83 -18.89 -33.15
N ALA A 273 -20.93 -17.56 -33.22
CA ALA A 273 -21.60 -16.77 -32.20
C ALA A 273 -23.06 -17.21 -32.08
N SER A 274 -23.44 -17.76 -30.93
CA SER A 274 -24.82 -17.93 -30.52
C SER A 274 -25.10 -17.04 -29.33
N ASP A 275 -26.19 -16.28 -29.43
CA ASP A 275 -26.72 -15.34 -28.45
C ASP A 275 -26.85 -15.98 -27.06
N PHE A 276 -26.06 -15.53 -26.08
CA PHE A 276 -26.36 -15.69 -24.65
C PHE A 276 -25.64 -14.60 -23.85
N ASP A 277 -26.39 -13.55 -23.50
CA ASP A 277 -25.97 -12.54 -22.54
C ASP A 277 -26.18 -13.06 -21.11
N THR A 278 -25.15 -12.92 -20.27
CA THR A 278 -25.13 -12.61 -18.81
C THR A 278 -24.11 -13.35 -17.91
N GLU A 279 -23.29 -14.27 -18.42
CA GLU A 279 -22.14 -14.85 -17.65
C GLU A 279 -20.80 -14.90 -18.42
N THR A 280 -20.73 -14.26 -19.60
CA THR A 280 -19.68 -14.43 -20.61
C THR A 280 -18.38 -13.66 -20.36
N ASP A 281 -18.43 -12.45 -19.77
CA ASP A 281 -17.26 -11.55 -19.62
C ASP A 281 -16.14 -12.15 -18.74
N GLY A 282 -16.49 -12.87 -17.67
CA GLY A 282 -15.50 -13.49 -16.79
C GLY A 282 -14.79 -14.70 -17.41
N SER A 283 -15.48 -15.45 -18.26
CA SER A 283 -14.92 -16.63 -18.94
C SER A 283 -13.97 -16.20 -20.06
N GLU A 284 -14.38 -15.20 -20.85
CA GLU A 284 -13.58 -14.64 -21.94
C GLU A 284 -12.24 -14.07 -21.42
N ARG A 285 -12.26 -13.35 -20.30
CA ARG A 285 -11.03 -12.80 -19.70
C ARG A 285 -10.07 -13.87 -19.18
N LYS A 286 -10.59 -14.99 -18.66
CA LYS A 286 -9.77 -16.13 -18.23
C LYS A 286 -9.08 -16.78 -19.42
N GLU A 287 -9.80 -16.96 -20.51
CA GLU A 287 -9.26 -17.51 -21.75
C GLU A 287 -8.23 -16.57 -22.39
N ALA A 288 -8.51 -15.26 -22.43
CA ALA A 288 -7.55 -14.26 -22.90
C ALA A 288 -6.24 -14.32 -22.09
N PHE A 289 -6.33 -14.36 -20.76
CA PHE A 289 -5.15 -14.44 -19.90
C PHE A 289 -4.35 -15.73 -20.13
N TYR A 290 -5.04 -16.87 -20.27
CA TYR A 290 -4.41 -18.15 -20.62
C TYR A 290 -3.65 -18.06 -21.96
N ASN A 291 -4.27 -17.50 -22.99
CA ASN A 291 -3.67 -17.37 -24.31
C ASN A 291 -2.45 -16.44 -24.31
N ILE A 292 -2.47 -15.36 -23.52
CA ILE A 292 -1.30 -14.48 -23.33
C ILE A 292 -0.14 -15.26 -22.72
N LEU A 293 -0.37 -16.01 -21.64
CA LEU A 293 0.68 -16.81 -21.02
C LEU A 293 1.26 -17.84 -22.00
N LYS A 294 0.40 -18.51 -22.78
CA LYS A 294 0.80 -19.55 -23.72
C LYS A 294 1.55 -19.02 -24.94
N HIS A 295 1.04 -17.97 -25.57
CA HIS A 295 1.51 -17.54 -26.89
C HIS A 295 2.48 -16.36 -26.83
N TYR A 296 2.28 -15.43 -25.90
CA TYR A 296 3.17 -14.28 -25.76
C TYR A 296 4.36 -14.60 -24.85
N PHE A 297 4.12 -15.22 -23.70
CA PHE A 297 5.18 -15.60 -22.76
C PHE A 297 5.72 -17.02 -22.98
N SER A 298 5.19 -17.78 -23.93
CA SER A 298 5.62 -19.15 -24.25
C SER A 298 5.62 -20.10 -23.04
N PHE A 299 4.72 -19.90 -22.08
CA PHE A 299 4.62 -20.80 -20.92
C PHE A 299 4.12 -22.17 -21.35
N SER A 300 4.74 -23.23 -20.82
CA SER A 300 4.20 -24.59 -20.94
C SER A 300 2.87 -24.71 -20.19
N ASN A 301 2.01 -25.66 -20.58
CA ASN A 301 0.73 -25.89 -19.89
C ASN A 301 0.92 -26.09 -18.37
N ALA A 302 2.00 -26.76 -17.94
CA ALA A 302 2.31 -26.95 -16.54
C ALA A 302 2.61 -25.63 -15.81
N LEU A 303 3.40 -24.73 -16.42
CA LEU A 303 3.67 -23.40 -15.88
C LEU A 303 2.40 -22.54 -15.82
N ILE A 304 1.54 -22.63 -16.83
CA ILE A 304 0.27 -21.91 -16.84
C ILE A 304 -0.62 -22.39 -15.68
N CYS A 305 -0.77 -23.70 -15.51
CA CYS A 305 -1.52 -24.26 -14.38
C CYS A 305 -0.95 -23.81 -13.03
N ASP A 306 0.38 -23.84 -12.86
CA ASP A 306 1.05 -23.37 -11.66
C ASP A 306 0.76 -21.88 -11.40
N TYR A 307 0.92 -21.02 -12.42
CA TYR A 307 0.69 -19.58 -12.34
C TYR A 307 -0.74 -19.23 -11.96
N LEU A 308 -1.71 -19.85 -12.64
CA LEU A 308 -3.13 -19.66 -12.35
C LEU A 308 -3.46 -20.14 -10.94
N SER A 309 -2.98 -21.33 -10.55
CA SER A 309 -3.21 -21.86 -9.20
C SER A 309 -2.66 -20.93 -8.11
N PHE A 310 -1.48 -20.34 -8.36
CA PHE A 310 -0.87 -19.35 -7.49
C PHE A 310 -1.74 -18.10 -7.34
N LEU A 311 -2.19 -17.50 -8.44
CA LEU A 311 -3.04 -16.31 -8.39
C LEU A 311 -4.40 -16.59 -7.72
N HIS A 312 -5.02 -17.73 -8.02
CA HIS A 312 -6.27 -18.14 -7.37
C HIS A 312 -6.10 -18.36 -5.86
N LYS A 313 -4.98 -18.95 -5.45
CA LYS A 313 -4.65 -19.12 -4.03
C LYS A 313 -4.48 -17.76 -3.34
N GLU A 314 -3.74 -16.83 -3.95
CA GLU A 314 -3.59 -15.46 -3.44
C GLU A 314 -4.95 -14.76 -3.32
N ALA A 315 -5.79 -14.85 -4.35
CA ALA A 315 -7.10 -14.21 -4.37
C ALA A 315 -8.02 -14.79 -3.30
N SER A 316 -8.00 -16.11 -3.08
CA SER A 316 -8.82 -16.75 -2.03
C SER A 316 -8.52 -16.24 -0.61
N GLN A 317 -7.30 -15.74 -0.36
CA GLN A 317 -6.92 -15.18 0.94
C GLN A 317 -7.45 -13.76 1.16
N THR A 318 -7.66 -13.01 0.08
CA THR A 318 -8.02 -11.59 0.10
C THR A 318 -9.47 -11.30 -0.31
N ASN A 319 -10.12 -12.22 -1.02
CA ASN A 319 -11.53 -12.16 -1.43
C ASN A 319 -12.47 -12.44 -0.25
N LYS A 320 -12.31 -11.63 0.81
CA LYS A 320 -13.16 -11.62 2.00
C LYS A 320 -14.12 -10.46 1.86
N SER A 321 -15.33 -10.61 2.42
CA SER A 321 -16.28 -9.50 2.52
C SER A 321 -15.63 -8.28 3.19
N ARG A 322 -15.82 -7.13 2.54
CA ARG A 322 -15.35 -5.81 2.95
C ARG A 322 -16.51 -4.86 3.11
N LYS A 323 -16.42 -3.97 4.10
CA LYS A 323 -17.37 -2.88 4.25
C LYS A 323 -17.04 -1.75 3.27
N ASP A 324 -18.03 -0.90 3.01
CA ASP A 324 -17.82 0.33 2.27
C ASP A 324 -16.68 1.15 2.89
N GLY A 325 -15.83 1.72 2.02
CA GLY A 325 -14.66 2.47 2.45
C GLY A 325 -13.44 1.64 2.85
N GLU A 326 -13.50 0.30 2.84
CA GLU A 326 -12.37 -0.58 3.18
C GLU A 326 -11.56 -1.03 1.97
N ILE A 327 -10.23 -1.04 2.15
CA ILE A 327 -9.26 -1.62 1.23
C ILE A 327 -8.55 -2.82 1.89
N ILE A 328 -7.87 -3.64 1.08
CA ILE A 328 -6.82 -4.55 1.54
C ILE A 328 -5.46 -3.87 1.33
N TYR A 329 -4.70 -3.75 2.41
CA TYR A 329 -3.32 -3.24 2.39
C TYR A 329 -2.38 -4.29 2.96
N TYR A 330 -1.20 -4.46 2.38
CA TYR A 330 -0.21 -5.38 2.92
C TYR A 330 0.69 -4.63 3.91
N ALA A 331 0.77 -5.14 5.14
CA ALA A 331 1.58 -4.58 6.20
C ALA A 331 2.52 -5.63 6.78
N VAL A 332 3.61 -5.20 7.42
CA VAL A 332 4.59 -6.13 8.00
C VAL A 332 3.97 -6.79 9.24
N SER A 333 4.07 -8.12 9.35
CA SER A 333 3.63 -8.89 10.51
C SER A 333 4.26 -8.33 11.79
N GLN A 334 3.45 -8.20 12.85
CA GLN A 334 3.91 -7.75 14.17
C GLN A 334 4.93 -8.72 14.80
N ASP A 335 4.92 -9.98 14.38
CA ASP A 335 5.86 -11.00 14.85
C ASP A 335 7.23 -10.92 14.15
N THR A 336 7.35 -10.05 13.13
CA THR A 336 8.61 -9.84 12.41
C THR A 336 9.65 -9.19 13.33
N ILE A 337 10.82 -9.81 13.43
CA ILE A 337 11.91 -9.27 14.26
C ILE A 337 12.38 -7.92 13.71
N SER A 338 12.60 -6.96 14.59
CA SER A 338 13.14 -5.64 14.24
C SER A 338 14.51 -5.74 13.57
N GLY A 339 14.72 -4.99 12.49
CA GLY A 339 15.93 -5.07 11.66
C GLY A 339 15.92 -6.20 10.61
N THR A 340 14.86 -7.01 10.54
CA THR A 340 14.67 -7.94 9.41
C THR A 340 14.50 -7.13 8.12
N PRO A 341 15.28 -7.43 7.06
CA PRO A 341 15.08 -6.83 5.75
C PRO A 341 13.63 -7.01 5.28
N LEU A 342 13.08 -6.02 4.58
CA LEU A 342 11.70 -6.10 4.09
C LEU A 342 11.47 -7.29 3.15
N SER A 343 12.49 -7.68 2.39
CA SER A 343 12.48 -8.88 1.52
C SER A 343 12.23 -10.18 2.28
N ASN A 344 12.57 -10.22 3.57
CA ASN A 344 12.46 -11.41 4.42
C ASN A 344 11.36 -11.22 5.49
N SER A 345 10.64 -10.10 5.44
CA SER A 345 9.56 -9.80 6.37
C SER A 345 8.27 -10.40 5.87
N GLU A 346 7.52 -11.04 6.76
CA GLU A 346 6.19 -11.56 6.42
C GLU A 346 5.21 -10.40 6.21
N MET A 347 4.51 -10.41 5.08
CA MET A 347 3.47 -9.44 4.74
C MET A 347 2.10 -10.02 5.05
N VAL A 348 1.31 -9.29 5.81
CA VAL A 348 -0.04 -9.66 6.21
C VAL A 348 -1.04 -8.76 5.47
N PRO A 349 -2.00 -9.32 4.71
CA PRO A 349 -3.10 -8.55 4.14
C PRO A 349 -4.05 -8.11 5.26
N ILE A 350 -4.17 -6.80 5.45
CA ILE A 350 -5.03 -6.20 6.47
C ILE A 350 -6.12 -5.34 5.84
N LYS A 351 -7.30 -5.34 6.45
CA LYS A 351 -8.39 -4.42 6.08
C LYS A 351 -8.13 -3.04 6.68
N LEU A 352 -8.16 -2.00 5.86
CA LEU A 352 -8.05 -0.61 6.30
C LEU A 352 -9.22 0.21 5.79
N THR A 353 -9.91 0.91 6.70
CA THR A 353 -11.02 1.81 6.33
C THR A 353 -10.45 3.16 5.89
N ILE A 354 -10.30 3.40 4.58
CA ILE A 354 -9.76 4.66 4.03
C ILE A 354 -10.74 5.81 4.13
N PHE A 355 -12.04 5.49 4.09
CA PHE A 355 -13.13 6.43 4.22
C PHE A 355 -14.23 5.84 5.10
N SER A 356 -14.69 6.57 6.10
CA SER A 356 -15.87 6.24 6.92
C SER A 356 -16.90 7.35 6.82
N SER A 357 -18.18 7.05 7.10
CA SER A 357 -19.20 8.07 7.33
C SER A 357 -18.78 9.07 8.41
N ASP A 358 -18.02 8.63 9.42
CA ASP A 358 -17.55 9.50 10.51
C ASP A 358 -16.50 10.52 10.05
N ASP A 359 -15.85 10.28 8.90
CA ASP A 359 -14.95 11.25 8.29
C ASP A 359 -15.71 12.48 7.76
N THR A 360 -17.05 12.50 7.79
CA THR A 360 -17.80 13.73 7.53
C THR A 360 -17.56 14.78 8.61
N SER A 361 -17.21 14.38 9.83
CA SER A 361 -16.83 15.27 10.95
C SER A 361 -15.31 15.51 11.00
N PRO A 362 -14.83 16.74 11.27
CA PRO A 362 -15.61 17.98 11.32
C PRO A 362 -16.23 18.33 9.96
N ASP A 363 -17.42 18.92 9.99
CA ASP A 363 -18.22 19.19 8.79
C ASP A 363 -17.45 19.97 7.73
N SER A 364 -16.65 20.94 8.18
CA SER A 364 -15.84 21.77 7.31
C SER A 364 -14.67 20.98 6.68
N PRO A 365 -14.57 20.95 5.35
CA PRO A 365 -13.50 20.26 4.63
C PRO A 365 -12.11 20.92 4.81
N TYR A 366 -12.03 22.05 5.52
CA TYR A 366 -10.79 22.78 5.77
C TYR A 366 -10.02 22.29 7.00
N HIS A 367 -10.65 21.52 7.88
CA HIS A 367 -10.00 20.93 9.06
C HIS A 367 -9.21 19.66 8.70
N THR A 368 -8.17 19.82 7.89
CA THR A 368 -7.42 18.67 7.37
C THR A 368 -6.57 17.97 8.44
N ASN A 369 -6.12 18.67 9.49
CA ASN A 369 -5.23 18.09 10.51
C ASN A 369 -5.96 17.09 11.41
N THR A 370 -7.12 17.46 11.96
CA THR A 370 -7.94 16.56 12.78
C THR A 370 -8.30 15.29 12.03
N ARG A 371 -8.72 15.43 10.77
CA ARG A 371 -9.01 14.31 9.88
C ARG A 371 -7.80 13.40 9.64
N LYS A 372 -6.63 13.98 9.36
CA LYS A 372 -5.39 13.21 9.19
C LYS A 372 -5.04 12.44 10.47
N TRP A 373 -5.24 13.04 11.63
CA TRP A 373 -5.04 12.38 12.93
C TRP A 373 -6.00 11.21 13.13
N ASN A 374 -7.31 11.43 12.98
CA ASN A 374 -8.32 10.39 13.14
C ASN A 374 -8.04 9.19 12.21
N LYS A 375 -7.68 9.46 10.95
CA LYS A 375 -7.26 8.43 9.99
C LYS A 375 -5.97 7.72 10.43
N THR A 376 -4.98 8.45 10.95
CA THR A 376 -3.74 7.87 11.46
C THR A 376 -4.03 6.87 12.59
N GLN A 377 -4.79 7.28 13.59
CA GLN A 377 -5.19 6.40 14.69
C GLN A 377 -5.94 5.18 14.17
N ARG A 378 -6.98 5.39 13.35
CA ARG A 378 -7.78 4.33 12.74
C ARG A 378 -6.91 3.29 12.04
N TYR A 379 -6.01 3.71 11.14
CA TYR A 379 -5.16 2.79 10.39
C TYR A 379 -4.26 1.96 11.30
N THR A 380 -3.65 2.60 12.29
CA THR A 380 -2.71 1.90 13.19
C THR A 380 -3.40 0.92 14.12
N ILE A 381 -4.56 1.27 14.67
CA ILE A 381 -5.38 0.38 15.50
C ILE A 381 -5.88 -0.82 14.68
N GLN A 382 -6.38 -0.57 13.46
CA GLN A 382 -6.84 -1.63 12.55
C GLN A 382 -5.70 -2.57 12.12
N ALA A 383 -4.50 -2.05 11.89
CA ALA A 383 -3.34 -2.89 11.60
C ALA A 383 -2.97 -3.77 12.81
N GLN A 384 -2.89 -3.17 13.99
CA GLN A 384 -2.53 -3.89 15.22
C GLN A 384 -3.54 -5.00 15.56
N SER A 385 -4.84 -4.73 15.44
CA SER A 385 -5.88 -5.74 15.70
C SER A 385 -5.80 -6.94 14.75
N GLN A 386 -5.15 -6.77 13.60
CA GLN A 386 -4.91 -7.80 12.59
C GLN A 386 -3.47 -8.33 12.62
N LYS A 387 -2.75 -8.15 13.74
CA LYS A 387 -1.36 -8.62 13.96
C LYS A 387 -0.35 -8.08 12.94
N ALA A 388 -0.56 -6.85 12.45
CA ALA A 388 0.36 -6.19 11.54
C ALA A 388 0.75 -4.80 12.03
N THR A 389 1.83 -4.24 11.49
CA THR A 389 2.33 -2.93 11.87
C THR A 389 2.54 -2.01 10.67
N LEU A 390 2.12 -0.76 10.82
CA LEU A 390 2.33 0.29 9.82
C LEU A 390 3.54 1.15 10.19
N SER A 391 4.40 1.40 9.20
CA SER A 391 5.50 2.36 9.31
C SER A 391 5.00 3.79 9.08
N GLN A 392 5.81 4.79 9.42
CA GLN A 392 5.52 6.19 9.10
C GLN A 392 5.46 6.43 7.57
N TYR A 393 6.16 5.61 6.78
CA TYR A 393 6.10 5.63 5.32
C TYR A 393 4.75 5.18 4.79
N ASP A 394 4.17 4.13 5.39
CA ASP A 394 2.82 3.66 5.05
C ASP A 394 1.78 4.73 5.36
N LEU A 395 1.83 5.30 6.57
CA LEU A 395 0.91 6.34 6.99
C LEU A 395 1.01 7.58 6.10
N ALA A 396 2.23 8.00 5.74
CA ALA A 396 2.45 9.12 4.84
C ALA A 396 1.84 8.87 3.46
N PHE A 397 2.02 7.66 2.90
CA PHE A 397 1.48 7.26 1.60
C PHE A 397 -0.05 7.15 1.61
N LEU A 398 -0.63 6.47 2.61
CA LEU A 398 -2.08 6.30 2.75
C LEU A 398 -2.81 7.63 2.95
N LEU A 399 -2.23 8.55 3.73
CA LEU A 399 -2.80 9.88 3.97
C LEU A 399 -2.53 10.87 2.85
N GLY A 400 -1.58 10.59 1.95
CA GLY A 400 -1.13 11.50 0.91
C GLY A 400 -0.38 12.72 1.47
N VAL A 401 0.45 12.55 2.50
CA VAL A 401 1.21 13.64 3.17
C VAL A 401 2.70 13.30 3.23
N SER A 402 3.54 14.26 3.65
CA SER A 402 4.95 13.97 3.89
C SER A 402 5.14 13.23 5.22
N VAL A 403 6.23 12.46 5.32
CA VAL A 403 6.62 11.77 6.57
C VAL A 403 6.76 12.76 7.73
N SER A 404 7.25 13.97 7.47
CA SER A 404 7.35 15.02 8.50
C SER A 404 5.99 15.44 9.06
N VAL A 405 4.93 15.45 8.25
CA VAL A 405 3.56 15.74 8.74
C VAL A 405 3.10 14.62 9.67
N VAL A 406 3.34 13.36 9.33
CA VAL A 406 3.02 12.22 10.20
C VAL A 406 3.79 12.31 11.52
N LYS A 407 5.10 12.58 11.48
CA LYS A 407 5.93 12.78 12.68
C LYS A 407 5.38 13.91 13.56
N ASN A 408 5.01 15.04 12.96
CA ASN A 408 4.47 16.18 13.69
C ASN A 408 3.08 15.89 14.28
N LEU A 409 2.24 15.13 13.57
CA LEU A 409 0.95 14.67 14.09
C LEU A 409 1.14 13.79 15.32
N ILE A 410 2.01 12.77 15.23
CA ILE A 410 2.32 11.88 16.35
C ILE A 410 2.88 12.68 17.54
N LYS A 411 3.81 13.61 17.30
CA LYS A 411 4.41 14.44 18.34
C LYS A 411 3.39 15.33 19.04
N LYS A 412 2.62 16.12 18.29
CA LYS A 412 1.63 17.06 18.85
C LYS A 412 0.62 16.37 19.76
N HIS A 413 0.16 15.20 19.35
CA HIS A 413 -0.82 14.45 20.14
C HIS A 413 -0.18 13.77 21.36
N SER A 414 1.06 13.30 21.25
CA SER A 414 1.81 12.80 22.41
C SER A 414 2.01 13.92 23.45
N ASP A 415 2.39 15.12 23.00
CA ASP A 415 2.58 16.30 23.86
C ASP A 415 1.24 16.73 24.52
N SER A 416 0.14 16.79 23.75
CA SER A 416 -1.17 17.17 24.28
C SER A 416 -1.80 16.14 25.22
N GLU A 417 -1.55 14.84 25.00
CA GLU A 417 -2.04 13.79 25.91
C GLU A 417 -1.18 13.72 27.19
N ASN A 418 0.11 14.04 27.11
CA ASN A 418 0.96 14.20 28.29
C ASN A 418 0.48 15.34 29.21
N GLU A 419 0.01 16.45 28.63
CA GLU A 419 -0.51 17.60 29.39
C GLU A 419 -1.89 17.34 30.01
N ASN A 420 -2.76 16.57 29.34
CA ASN A 420 -4.15 16.39 29.77
C ASN A 420 -4.44 15.10 30.55
N ASN A 421 -3.61 14.05 30.40
CA ASN A 421 -3.87 12.73 30.97
C ASN A 421 -2.63 12.18 31.70
N ASN A 422 -2.29 12.68 32.90
CA ASN A 422 -1.42 12.05 33.92
C ASN A 422 -0.46 10.92 33.42
N ASN A 423 0.38 11.17 32.41
CA ASN A 423 1.28 10.19 31.75
C ASN A 423 0.65 8.92 31.15
N ASN A 424 -0.67 8.83 30.91
CA ASN A 424 -1.32 7.65 30.30
C ASN A 424 -1.54 7.84 28.79
N VAL A 425 -0.45 8.14 28.06
CA VAL A 425 -0.47 8.25 26.59
C VAL A 425 -0.50 6.84 25.99
N ILE A 426 -1.52 6.52 25.19
CA ILE A 426 -1.51 5.27 24.40
C ILE A 426 -0.65 5.55 23.16
N PRO A 427 0.60 5.05 23.09
CA PRO A 427 1.46 5.34 21.95
C PRO A 427 0.82 4.74 20.70
N ILE A 428 0.76 5.52 19.62
CA ILE A 428 0.30 5.00 18.33
C ILE A 428 1.14 3.75 17.99
N PRO A 429 0.51 2.61 17.70
CA PRO A 429 1.18 1.35 17.38
C PRO A 429 1.77 1.42 15.96
N THR A 430 2.81 2.24 15.79
CA THR A 430 3.62 2.25 14.58
C THR A 430 4.77 1.25 14.72
N ARG A 431 5.26 0.72 13.60
CA ARG A 431 6.43 -0.19 13.57
C ARG A 431 7.62 0.36 14.36
N GLY A 432 7.84 1.69 14.32
CA GLY A 432 8.92 2.34 15.07
C GLY A 432 8.72 2.33 16.59
N ASN A 433 7.47 2.42 17.05
CA ASN A 433 7.10 2.40 18.47
C ASN A 433 6.96 0.97 19.02
N MET A 434 6.48 0.02 18.22
CA MET A 434 6.27 -1.37 18.65
C MET A 434 7.54 -2.21 18.63
N HIS A 435 8.51 -1.86 17.77
CA HIS A 435 9.78 -2.58 17.63
C HIS A 435 11.00 -1.81 18.17
N ASP A 436 10.77 -0.82 19.04
CA ASP A 436 11.83 -0.02 19.70
C ASP A 436 12.88 0.55 18.72
N ILE A 437 12.42 1.12 17.60
CA ILE A 437 13.27 1.84 16.63
C ILE A 437 13.29 3.36 16.98
N GLY A 438 12.61 3.77 18.05
CA GLY A 438 12.59 5.13 18.64
C GLY A 438 12.62 5.11 20.18
N PRO A 439 12.31 6.22 20.89
CA PRO A 439 12.63 6.46 22.32
C PRO A 439 11.97 5.55 23.38
N GLY A 440 11.41 4.39 23.00
CA GLY A 440 10.96 3.34 23.93
C GLY A 440 12.10 2.77 24.80
N ILE A 441 13.34 2.87 24.32
CA ILE A 441 14.55 2.46 25.03
C ILE A 441 14.75 3.24 26.35
N SER A 442 14.28 4.49 26.44
CA SER A 442 14.33 5.28 27.70
C SER A 442 13.27 4.85 28.73
N HIS A 443 12.11 4.36 28.29
CA HIS A 443 11.05 3.90 29.21
C HIS A 443 11.37 2.53 29.82
N ALA A 444 11.93 1.61 29.03
CA ALA A 444 12.38 0.32 29.55
C ALA A 444 13.45 0.47 30.65
N GLU A 445 14.38 1.41 30.48
CA GLU A 445 15.40 1.75 31.49
C GLU A 445 14.77 2.24 32.81
N LYS A 446 13.73 3.09 32.73
CA LYS A 446 13.02 3.59 33.92
C LYS A 446 12.28 2.48 34.68
N ILE A 447 11.61 1.57 33.97
CA ILE A 447 10.91 0.42 34.56
C ILE A 447 11.90 -0.50 35.27
N ILE A 448 12.98 -0.88 34.58
CA ILE A 448 14.00 -1.79 35.12
C ILE A 448 14.68 -1.15 36.34
N LYS A 449 14.99 0.15 36.30
CA LYS A 449 15.55 0.87 37.45
C LYS A 449 14.63 0.87 38.66
N LEU A 450 13.32 1.07 38.47
CA LEU A 450 12.36 1.03 39.57
C LEU A 450 12.23 -0.39 40.16
N TYR A 451 12.27 -1.41 39.31
CA TYR A 451 12.27 -2.80 39.76
C TYR A 451 13.55 -3.17 40.53
N LEU A 452 14.72 -2.73 40.05
CA LEU A 452 16.01 -2.93 40.71
C LEU A 452 16.13 -2.17 42.04
N THR A 453 15.36 -1.11 42.25
CA THR A 453 15.30 -0.40 43.54
C THR A 453 14.25 -0.97 44.50
N GLY A 454 13.65 -2.12 44.18
CA GLY A 454 12.76 -2.87 45.07
C GLY A 454 11.27 -2.49 45.01
N HIS A 455 10.86 -1.67 44.03
CA HIS A 455 9.45 -1.32 43.87
C HIS A 455 8.64 -2.53 43.37
N THR A 456 7.42 -2.67 43.87
CA THR A 456 6.47 -3.70 43.41
C THR A 456 5.90 -3.36 42.03
N GLU A 457 5.42 -4.35 41.28
CA GLU A 457 4.83 -4.14 39.95
C GLU A 457 3.64 -3.17 39.98
N THR A 458 2.88 -3.18 41.08
CA THR A 458 1.79 -2.25 41.38
C THR A 458 2.29 -0.81 41.50
N GLU A 459 3.40 -0.59 42.22
CA GLU A 459 4.02 0.73 42.38
C GLU A 459 4.70 1.21 41.10
N ILE A 460 5.33 0.30 40.36
CA ILE A 460 5.91 0.59 39.05
C ILE A 460 4.81 1.03 38.10
N LYS A 461 3.68 0.30 38.04
CA LYS A 461 2.50 0.71 37.28
C LYS A 461 2.02 2.10 37.67
N PHE A 462 1.91 2.40 38.97
CA PHE A 462 1.46 3.71 39.43
C PHE A 462 2.44 4.84 39.07
N LYS A 463 3.75 4.59 39.17
CA LYS A 463 4.82 5.58 38.90
C LYS A 463 5.16 5.76 37.41
N THR A 464 4.83 4.77 36.57
CA THR A 464 5.19 4.76 35.14
C THR A 464 3.98 4.75 34.19
N ALA A 465 2.77 4.59 34.73
CA ALA A 465 1.51 4.49 33.98
C ALA A 465 1.49 3.38 32.90
N HIS A 466 2.37 2.37 33.00
CA HIS A 466 2.39 1.23 32.07
C HIS A 466 1.38 0.14 32.44
N SER A 467 0.91 -0.61 31.43
CA SER A 467 0.13 -1.82 31.68
C SER A 467 0.98 -2.90 32.35
N TYR A 468 0.36 -3.76 33.17
CA TYR A 468 1.05 -4.90 33.79
C TYR A 468 1.74 -5.78 32.75
N GLU A 469 1.06 -6.04 31.63
CA GLU A 469 1.61 -6.83 30.52
C GLU A 469 2.87 -6.20 29.92
N SER A 470 2.93 -4.87 29.78
CA SER A 470 4.14 -4.19 29.29
C SER A 470 5.29 -4.32 30.29
N ILE A 471 5.02 -4.12 31.58
CA ILE A 471 6.02 -4.22 32.65
C ILE A 471 6.60 -5.64 32.71
N GLU A 472 5.75 -6.66 32.74
CA GLU A 472 6.14 -8.06 32.78
C GLU A 472 6.99 -8.43 31.55
N ASN A 473 6.61 -7.95 30.36
CA ASN A 473 7.33 -8.25 29.14
C ASN A 473 8.75 -7.63 29.14
N TYR A 474 8.92 -6.43 29.70
CA TYR A 474 10.26 -5.82 29.88
C TYR A 474 11.10 -6.57 30.91
N LEU A 475 10.53 -6.92 32.07
CA LEU A 475 11.24 -7.67 33.11
C LEU A 475 11.66 -9.06 32.62
N ARG A 476 10.80 -9.74 31.86
CA ARG A 476 11.10 -11.03 31.23
C ARG A 476 12.24 -10.92 30.22
N LYS A 477 12.22 -9.89 29.37
CA LYS A 477 13.30 -9.63 28.40
C LYS A 477 14.62 -9.32 29.11
N PHE A 478 14.59 -8.48 30.17
CA PHE A 478 15.77 -8.16 30.98
C PHE A 478 16.33 -9.41 31.68
N THR A 479 15.47 -10.23 32.29
CA THR A 479 15.84 -11.51 32.94
C THR A 479 16.56 -12.46 31.97
N LYS A 480 16.09 -12.54 30.72
CA LYS A 480 16.76 -13.32 29.67
C LYS A 480 18.14 -12.76 29.33
N VAL A 481 18.30 -11.44 29.23
CA VAL A 481 19.60 -10.83 28.95
C VAL A 481 20.59 -11.08 30.09
N VAL A 482 20.17 -10.89 31.35
CA VAL A 482 21.01 -11.16 32.53
C VAL A 482 21.48 -12.61 32.53
N GLY A 483 20.56 -13.57 32.42
CA GLY A 483 20.89 -15.00 32.44
C GLY A 483 21.79 -15.45 31.29
N LEU A 484 21.57 -14.93 30.07
CA LEU A 484 22.41 -15.24 28.91
C LEU A 484 23.79 -14.57 28.99
N THR A 485 23.88 -13.39 29.61
CA THR A 485 25.16 -12.70 29.85
C THR A 485 25.98 -13.45 30.90
N ASP A 486 25.35 -13.93 31.98
CA ASP A 486 26.00 -14.76 33.01
C ASP A 486 26.48 -16.12 32.46
N MET A 487 25.85 -16.62 31.40
CA MET A 487 26.30 -17.81 30.66
C MET A 487 27.49 -17.54 29.72
N GLY A 488 28.00 -16.30 29.66
CA GLY A 488 29.16 -15.92 28.85
C GLY A 488 28.88 -15.75 27.35
N LEU A 489 27.61 -15.59 26.94
CA LEU A 489 27.26 -15.41 25.53
C LEU A 489 27.62 -13.99 25.04
N ASN A 490 28.01 -13.89 23.77
CA ASN A 490 28.27 -12.59 23.16
C ASN A 490 26.97 -11.86 22.78
N LEU A 491 27.07 -10.55 22.55
CA LEU A 491 25.92 -9.66 22.31
C LEU A 491 25.05 -10.11 21.11
N ASN A 492 25.68 -10.65 20.07
CA ASN A 492 24.97 -11.19 18.90
C ASN A 492 24.21 -12.48 19.22
N GLN A 493 24.79 -13.36 20.04
CA GLN A 493 24.13 -14.59 20.51
C GLN A 493 22.96 -14.29 21.44
N ILE A 494 23.11 -13.30 22.33
CA ILE A 494 22.05 -12.83 23.24
C ILE A 494 20.87 -12.29 22.41
N ARG A 495 21.15 -11.42 21.44
CA ARG A 495 20.15 -10.86 20.51
C ARG A 495 19.30 -11.95 19.85
N MET A 496 19.97 -12.95 19.28
CA MET A 496 19.32 -14.05 18.55
C MET A 496 18.49 -14.93 19.49
N SER A 497 19.03 -15.28 20.65
CA SER A 497 18.38 -16.18 21.61
C SER A 497 17.19 -15.53 22.31
N ALA A 498 17.29 -14.23 22.59
CA ALA A 498 16.24 -13.48 23.27
C ALA A 498 15.26 -12.77 22.32
N LYS A 499 15.42 -12.95 20.99
CA LYS A 499 14.58 -12.36 19.93
C LYS A 499 14.36 -10.84 20.11
N MET A 500 15.45 -10.08 20.26
CA MET A 500 15.41 -8.62 20.46
C MET A 500 16.37 -7.85 19.54
N THR A 501 16.34 -6.52 19.55
CA THR A 501 17.29 -5.70 18.76
C THR A 501 18.69 -5.69 19.38
N TYR A 502 19.71 -5.39 18.57
CA TYR A 502 21.08 -5.22 19.06
C TYR A 502 21.17 -4.09 20.09
N ASN A 503 20.55 -2.94 19.80
CA ASN A 503 20.57 -1.78 20.70
C ASN A 503 19.87 -2.05 22.03
N LEU A 504 18.74 -2.79 22.02
CA LEU A 504 18.05 -3.17 23.25
C LEU A 504 18.89 -4.17 24.07
N ALA A 505 19.51 -5.16 23.42
CA ALA A 505 20.41 -6.10 24.09
C ALA A 505 21.64 -5.40 24.69
N ALA A 506 22.25 -4.46 23.95
CA ALA A 506 23.41 -3.68 24.40
C ALA A 506 23.05 -2.82 25.61
N LYS A 507 21.91 -2.14 25.55
CA LYS A 507 21.43 -1.29 26.64
C LYS A 507 21.03 -2.09 27.88
N PHE A 508 20.38 -3.23 27.73
CA PHE A 508 20.08 -4.12 28.87
C PHE A 508 21.34 -4.70 29.50
N ARG A 509 22.37 -4.99 28.69
CA ARG A 509 23.68 -5.38 29.20
C ARG A 509 24.37 -4.23 29.94
N GLU A 510 24.31 -3.01 29.41
CA GLU A 510 24.84 -1.81 30.08
C GLU A 510 24.15 -1.57 31.43
N ILE A 511 22.82 -1.72 31.49
CA ILE A 511 22.04 -1.66 32.74
C ILE A 511 22.48 -2.79 33.68
N TYR A 512 22.66 -4.01 33.18
CA TYR A 512 23.15 -5.11 33.99
C TYR A 512 24.54 -4.82 34.58
N GLU A 513 25.49 -4.39 33.76
CA GLU A 513 26.86 -4.06 34.19
C GLU A 513 26.88 -2.90 35.20
N ARG A 514 26.00 -1.91 35.04
CA ARG A 514 25.88 -0.76 35.97
C ARG A 514 25.28 -1.11 37.33
N TYR A 515 24.30 -2.01 37.37
CA TYR A 515 23.54 -2.34 38.57
C TYR A 515 23.91 -3.71 39.19
N ASN A 516 24.92 -4.40 38.67
CA ASN A 516 25.47 -5.62 39.28
C ASN A 516 26.47 -5.27 40.40
N THR A 517 26.01 -4.48 41.37
CA THR A 517 26.75 -4.10 42.58
C THR A 517 26.16 -4.81 43.81
N GLU A 518 26.91 -4.88 44.91
CA GLU A 518 26.47 -5.55 46.15
C GLU A 518 25.14 -4.99 46.69
N GLU A 519 24.89 -3.70 46.50
CA GLU A 519 23.65 -3.00 46.91
C GLU A 519 22.38 -3.60 46.28
N TYR A 520 22.45 -4.11 45.05
CA TYR A 520 21.32 -4.70 44.32
C TYR A 520 21.39 -6.24 44.25
N GLY A 521 22.31 -6.85 45.00
CA GLY A 521 22.61 -8.28 44.93
C GLY A 521 21.41 -9.17 45.19
N TRP A 522 20.50 -8.78 46.11
CA TRP A 522 19.30 -9.55 46.42
C TRP A 522 18.32 -9.63 45.23
N ILE A 523 18.07 -8.51 44.54
CA ILE A 523 17.16 -8.45 43.38
C ILE A 523 17.80 -9.14 42.18
N MET A 524 19.11 -8.98 41.97
CA MET A 524 19.82 -9.71 40.92
C MET A 524 19.80 -11.22 41.16
N ALA A 525 19.93 -11.69 42.40
CA ALA A 525 19.77 -13.10 42.74
C ALA A 525 18.34 -13.62 42.45
N LYS A 526 17.31 -12.80 42.73
CA LYS A 526 15.91 -13.10 42.38
C LYS A 526 15.73 -13.22 40.85
N ILE A 527 16.29 -12.30 40.07
CA ILE A 527 16.26 -12.33 38.60
C ILE A 527 16.97 -13.59 38.07
N ARG A 528 18.14 -13.94 38.60
CA ARG A 528 18.87 -15.18 38.24
C ARG A 528 18.05 -16.44 38.56
N ASN A 529 17.39 -16.47 39.72
CA ASN A 529 16.51 -17.59 40.09
C ASN A 529 15.33 -17.72 39.13
N ASN A 530 14.66 -16.62 38.77
CA ASN A 530 13.57 -16.62 37.78
C ASN A 530 14.04 -17.13 36.40
N PHE A 531 15.25 -16.75 35.97
CA PHE A 531 15.84 -17.29 34.75
C PHE A 531 16.07 -18.81 34.84
N SER A 532 16.62 -19.29 35.97
CA SER A 532 16.85 -20.72 36.17
C SER A 532 15.56 -21.55 36.17
N GLN A 533 14.46 -21.00 36.71
CA GLN A 533 13.15 -21.64 36.73
C GLN A 533 12.53 -21.69 35.33
N THR A 534 12.62 -20.60 34.55
CA THR A 534 12.13 -20.59 33.17
C THR A 534 12.88 -21.56 32.25
N VAL A 535 14.20 -21.72 32.46
CA VAL A 535 14.99 -22.74 31.74
C VAL A 535 14.61 -24.17 32.16
N LYS A 536 14.28 -24.41 33.45
CA LYS A 536 13.79 -25.71 33.93
C LYS A 536 12.39 -26.04 33.41
N ALA A 537 11.48 -25.06 33.36
CA ALA A 537 10.13 -25.23 32.82
C ALA A 537 10.15 -25.64 31.34
N ASN A 538 10.96 -24.97 30.52
CA ASN A 538 11.11 -25.33 29.10
C ASN A 538 11.72 -26.72 28.89
N LYS A 539 12.61 -27.19 29.79
CA LYS A 539 13.14 -28.56 29.74
C LYS A 539 12.10 -29.63 30.08
N ASN A 540 11.11 -29.30 30.92
CA ASN A 540 10.05 -30.21 31.31
C ASN A 540 8.93 -30.28 30.25
N GLU A 541 8.67 -29.19 29.52
CA GLU A 541 7.77 -29.19 28.36
C GLU A 541 8.35 -29.97 27.17
N ASP A 542 9.65 -29.85 26.89
CA ASP A 542 10.36 -30.66 25.88
C ASP A 542 10.52 -32.14 26.29
N GLY A 543 10.27 -32.47 27.56
CA GLY A 543 10.35 -33.83 28.11
C GLY A 543 9.09 -34.68 27.90
N ASN A 544 7.96 -34.07 27.54
CA ASN A 544 6.66 -34.75 27.40
C ASN A 544 6.13 -34.81 25.96
N GLY A 545 7.00 -34.56 24.98
CA GLY A 545 6.68 -34.64 23.55
C GLY A 545 7.81 -35.31 22.78
N ASN A 546 7.53 -36.47 22.19
CA ASN A 546 8.41 -37.18 21.26
C ASN A 546 8.78 -36.24 20.08
N GLY A 547 9.99 -35.68 20.04
CA GLY A 547 10.38 -34.81 18.92
C GLY A 547 11.73 -34.09 19.02
N LYS A 548 12.83 -34.81 18.77
CA LYS A 548 14.15 -34.30 18.32
C LYS A 548 14.88 -33.26 19.18
N LYS A 549 15.89 -33.77 19.90
CA LYS A 549 17.09 -33.04 20.38
C LYS A 549 17.70 -32.11 19.32
N LYS A 550 17.53 -30.80 19.51
CA LYS A 550 18.51 -29.75 19.19
C LYS A 550 18.42 -28.76 20.34
N ILE A 551 19.38 -28.72 21.25
CA ILE A 551 20.46 -27.71 21.27
C ILE A 551 21.48 -28.12 22.37
N LEU A 552 22.74 -27.66 22.23
CA LEU A 552 23.90 -27.78 23.14
C LEU A 552 24.76 -29.06 23.03
N LYS A 553 25.54 -29.13 21.94
CA LYS A 553 26.92 -29.62 21.99
C LYS A 553 27.83 -28.56 21.37
N ILE A 554 28.28 -27.60 22.17
CA ILE A 554 29.53 -26.90 21.90
C ILE A 554 30.50 -27.42 22.94
N LYS A 555 31.31 -28.40 22.50
CA LYS A 555 32.44 -28.94 23.23
C LYS A 555 33.40 -27.80 23.57
N ARG A 556 33.84 -27.77 24.82
CA ARG A 556 35.15 -27.24 25.22
C ARG A 556 36.20 -27.70 24.20
N ARG A 557 36.86 -26.76 23.56
CA ARG A 557 38.24 -26.91 23.10
C ARG A 557 38.99 -25.70 23.66
N THR A 558 39.86 -26.04 24.60
CA THR A 558 41.12 -25.40 25.00
C THR A 558 41.49 -24.12 24.27
#